data_AF-A0A2N5IZZ1-F1
#
_entry.id   AF-A0A2N5IZZ1-F1
#
_cell.length_a   1.000
_cell.length_b   1.000
_cell.length_c   1.000
_cell.angle_alpha   90.00
_cell.angle_beta   90.00
_cell.angle_gamma   90.00
#
_symmetry.space_group_name_H-M   'P 1'
#
loop_
_entity.id
_entity.type
_entity.pdbx_description
1 polymer ?
#
loop_
_entity_poly.entity_id
_entity_poly.type
_entity_poly.pdbx_seq_one_letter_code
_entity_poly.pdbx_strand_id
1 'polypeptide(L)'
;MLTAKFKWQDSGSFRPDGYGGAMRILVDRSNRLLHVDLSGFQSTVTLSDTFPVFLYDSGVRPSADIQLGCLWSLPSGMWGKQAIWQTDGKIAVIGNMTNGDRCIHTPKTLPIPDGVTFA
;
A
#
# COMPACT_ATOMS: atom_id res chain seq x y z
N MET A 1 4.21 -10.71 16.64
CA MET A 1 3.69 -9.94 15.49
C MET A 1 4.50 -8.67 15.33
N LEU A 2 4.99 -8.35 14.14
CA LEU A 2 5.67 -7.08 13.86
C LEU A 2 4.70 -6.16 13.09
N THR A 3 4.97 -4.87 13.08
CA THR A 3 4.12 -3.89 12.42
C THR A 3 4.98 -2.87 11.68
N ALA A 4 4.58 -2.56 10.46
CA ALA A 4 5.02 -1.38 9.72
C ALA A 4 3.86 -0.39 9.69
N LYS A 5 4.13 0.89 9.96
CA LYS A 5 3.15 1.98 9.93
C LYS A 5 3.52 2.99 8.85
N PHE A 6 2.50 3.57 8.25
CA PHE A 6 2.65 4.47 7.12
C PHE A 6 1.91 5.79 7.34
N LYS A 7 2.34 6.78 6.59
CA LYS A 7 1.64 8.07 6.44
C LYS A 7 1.53 8.41 4.96
N TRP A 8 0.64 9.34 4.64
CA TRP A 8 0.51 9.84 3.28
C TRP A 8 1.79 10.55 2.84
N GLN A 9 2.12 10.42 1.56
CA GLN A 9 3.16 11.23 0.95
C GLN A 9 2.77 12.72 0.95
N ASP A 10 1.53 13.00 0.56
CA ASP A 10 0.92 14.32 0.61
C ASP A 10 -0.60 14.18 0.64
N SER A 11 -1.27 14.77 1.62
CA SER A 11 -2.72 14.67 1.77
C SER A 11 -3.50 15.61 0.83
N GLY A 12 -2.82 16.57 0.18
CA GLY A 12 -3.42 17.37 -0.89
C GLY A 12 -3.57 16.56 -2.18
N SER A 13 -2.54 15.80 -2.53
CA SER A 13 -2.39 14.95 -3.71
C SER A 13 -3.14 13.62 -3.57
N PHE A 14 -3.08 13.01 -2.38
CA PHE A 14 -3.73 11.73 -2.07
C PHE A 14 -4.66 11.93 -0.87
N ARG A 15 -5.91 12.25 -1.17
CA ARG A 15 -6.91 12.56 -0.15
C ARG A 15 -7.44 11.27 0.46
N PRO A 16 -7.35 11.06 1.79
CA PRO A 16 -7.88 9.86 2.43
C PRO A 16 -9.37 9.70 2.14
N ASP A 17 -9.79 8.47 1.82
CA ASP A 17 -11.21 8.14 1.73
C ASP A 17 -11.80 7.89 3.14
N GLY A 18 -13.10 8.09 3.31
CA GLY A 18 -13.78 7.97 4.61
C GLY A 18 -13.84 6.54 5.15
N TYR A 19 -13.77 5.54 4.28
CA TYR A 19 -13.64 4.12 4.63
C TYR A 19 -12.16 3.74 4.62
N GLY A 20 -11.46 4.13 5.67
CA GLY A 20 -10.00 3.99 5.80
C GLY A 20 -9.56 2.60 6.29
N GLY A 21 -8.28 2.30 6.06
CA GLY A 21 -7.54 1.23 6.73
C GLY A 21 -6.58 1.83 7.76
N ALA A 22 -6.03 1.02 8.66
CA ALA A 22 -5.24 1.50 9.79
C ALA A 22 -3.81 1.96 9.41
N MET A 23 -3.54 2.15 8.11
CA MET A 23 -2.26 2.60 7.55
C MET A 23 -1.09 1.75 8.05
N ARG A 24 -1.21 0.43 7.91
CA ARG A 24 -0.24 -0.53 8.43
C ARG A 24 -0.15 -1.82 7.63
N ILE A 25 0.96 -2.52 7.83
CA ILE A 25 1.13 -3.93 7.49
C ILE A 25 1.48 -4.66 8.77
N LEU A 26 0.70 -5.69 9.11
CA LEU A 26 1.03 -6.63 10.18
C LEU A 26 1.82 -7.79 9.59
N VAL A 27 2.99 -8.06 10.16
CA VAL A 27 3.84 -9.20 9.79
C VAL A 27 3.65 -10.29 10.84
N ASP A 28 2.85 -11.28 10.49
CA ASP A 28 2.62 -12.48 11.28
C ASP A 28 3.65 -13.55 10.89
N ARG A 29 4.81 -13.49 11.57
CA ARG A 29 5.89 -14.47 11.35
C ARG A 29 5.51 -15.89 11.74
N SER A 30 4.60 -16.08 12.70
CA SER A 30 4.15 -17.40 13.15
C SER A 30 3.37 -18.13 12.05
N ASN A 31 2.50 -17.41 11.35
CA ASN A 31 1.67 -17.98 10.28
C ASN A 31 2.27 -17.74 8.88
N ARG A 32 3.42 -17.07 8.81
CA ARG A 32 4.06 -16.55 7.59
C ARG A 32 3.12 -15.70 6.72
N LEU A 33 2.34 -14.81 7.34
CA LEU A 33 1.38 -13.95 6.65
C LEU A 33 1.71 -12.46 6.80
N LEU A 34 1.39 -11.71 5.77
CA LEU A 34 1.28 -10.26 5.77
C LEU A 34 -0.20 -9.90 5.73
N HIS A 35 -0.67 -9.10 6.70
CA HIS A 35 -1.99 -8.49 6.66
C HIS A 35 -1.83 -7.02 6.29
N VAL A 36 -2.27 -6.68 5.09
CA VAL A 36 -2.18 -5.33 4.51
C VAL A 36 -3.49 -4.60 4.77
N ASP A 37 -3.38 -3.51 5.52
CA ASP A 37 -4.49 -2.70 6.03
C ASP A 37 -4.14 -1.22 5.78
N LEU A 38 -4.30 -0.81 4.52
CA LEU A 38 -3.98 0.54 4.04
C LEU A 38 -5.26 1.33 3.81
N SER A 39 -5.18 2.65 3.81
CA SER A 39 -6.35 3.46 3.49
C SER A 39 -6.67 3.47 2.00
N GLY A 40 -7.96 3.57 1.67
CA GLY A 40 -8.40 4.06 0.37
C GLY A 40 -8.12 5.57 0.24
N PHE A 41 -8.13 6.08 -0.99
CA PHE A 41 -7.88 7.49 -1.27
C PHE A 41 -8.46 7.94 -2.61
N GLN A 42 -8.61 9.25 -2.76
CA GLN A 42 -8.81 9.89 -4.06
C GLN A 42 -7.50 10.58 -4.49
N SER A 43 -7.05 10.28 -5.70
CA SER A 43 -5.94 11.02 -6.32
C SER A 43 -6.44 12.36 -6.85
N THR A 44 -5.72 13.44 -6.57
CA THR A 44 -5.94 14.77 -7.17
C THR A 44 -4.85 15.16 -8.16
N VAL A 45 -3.92 14.25 -8.38
CA VAL A 45 -2.80 14.38 -9.32
C VAL A 45 -2.84 13.25 -10.35
N THR A 46 -2.27 13.51 -11.52
CA THR A 46 -2.04 12.48 -12.54
C THR A 46 -0.64 11.91 -12.35
N LEU A 47 -0.53 10.58 -12.30
CA LEU A 47 0.73 9.85 -12.28
C LEU A 47 0.89 9.08 -13.59
N SER A 48 2.09 9.14 -14.18
CA SER A 48 2.42 8.40 -15.40
C SER A 48 3.12 7.06 -15.14
N ASP A 49 3.58 6.82 -13.90
CA ASP A 49 4.31 5.63 -13.49
C ASP A 49 4.13 5.37 -11.99
N THR A 50 4.74 4.29 -11.52
CA THR A 50 4.83 3.84 -10.13
C THR A 50 5.31 4.94 -9.21
N PHE A 51 4.55 5.20 -8.13
CA PHE A 51 4.84 6.32 -7.23
C PHE A 51 4.61 5.97 -5.75
N PRO A 52 5.51 6.38 -4.83
CA PRO A 52 5.36 6.15 -3.39
C PRO A 52 4.25 7.03 -2.78
N VAL A 53 3.02 6.51 -2.77
CA VAL A 53 1.84 7.18 -2.18
C VAL A 53 1.85 7.10 -0.66
N PHE A 54 2.37 6.01 -0.10
CA PHE A 54 2.47 5.80 1.34
C PHE A 54 3.95 5.81 1.75
N LEU A 55 4.30 6.75 2.62
CA LEU A 55 5.64 6.86 3.17
C LEU A 55 5.76 6.01 4.42
N TYR A 56 6.94 5.43 4.61
CA TYR A 56 7.32 4.81 5.88
C TYR A 56 7.22 5.84 7.01
N ASP A 57 6.60 5.43 8.12
CA ASP A 57 6.55 6.23 9.33
C ASP A 57 7.33 5.58 10.47
N SER A 58 7.05 4.31 10.76
CA SER A 58 7.74 3.56 11.83
C SER A 58 7.57 2.04 11.70
N GLY A 59 8.36 1.29 12.47
CA GLY A 59 8.29 -0.16 12.54
C GLY A 59 9.22 -0.87 11.57
N VAL A 60 8.87 -2.08 11.16
CA VAL A 60 9.76 -2.92 10.35
C VAL A 60 9.73 -2.56 8.86
N ARG A 61 10.80 -2.88 8.15
CA ARG A 61 10.93 -2.83 6.69
C ARG A 61 11.31 -4.20 6.14
N PRO A 62 10.93 -4.52 4.90
CA PRO A 62 11.27 -5.80 4.31
C PRO A 62 12.72 -5.77 3.78
N SER A 63 13.42 -6.90 3.82
CA SER A 63 14.78 -7.02 3.29
C SER A 63 14.87 -7.04 1.77
N ALA A 64 13.74 -7.21 1.08
CA ALA A 64 13.59 -7.14 -0.37
C ALA A 64 12.21 -6.56 -0.70
N ASP A 65 12.05 -6.04 -1.91
CA ASP A 65 10.76 -5.50 -2.34
C ASP A 65 9.70 -6.61 -2.41
N ILE A 66 8.50 -6.34 -1.85
CA ILE A 66 7.38 -7.28 -1.80
C ILE A 66 6.26 -6.79 -2.71
N GLN A 67 5.89 -7.59 -3.71
CA GLN A 67 4.69 -7.37 -4.51
C GLN A 67 3.44 -7.65 -3.65
N LEU A 68 2.68 -6.61 -3.32
CA LEU A 68 1.43 -6.74 -2.57
C LEU A 68 0.25 -7.13 -3.48
N GLY A 69 0.45 -7.05 -4.81
CA GLY A 69 -0.58 -7.26 -5.82
C GLY A 69 -1.68 -6.21 -5.75
N CYS A 70 -2.88 -6.54 -6.23
CA CYS A 70 -4.02 -5.62 -6.23
C CYS A 70 -4.53 -5.33 -4.81
N LEU A 71 -4.56 -4.05 -4.42
CA LEU A 71 -5.02 -3.57 -3.11
C LEU A 71 -6.17 -2.56 -3.17
N TRP A 72 -6.42 -1.95 -4.33
CA TRP A 72 -7.52 -1.02 -4.50
C TRP A 72 -8.33 -1.33 -5.76
N SER A 73 -9.64 -1.14 -5.68
CA SER A 73 -10.54 -1.13 -6.83
C SER A 73 -10.88 0.31 -7.23
N LEU A 74 -11.00 0.57 -8.53
CA LEU A 74 -11.44 1.85 -9.09
C LEU A 74 -12.86 1.66 -9.67
N PRO A 75 -13.90 2.19 -9.01
CA PRO A 75 -15.29 2.02 -9.46
C PRO A 75 -15.55 2.56 -10.87
N SER A 76 -14.87 3.64 -11.27
CA SER A 76 -15.04 4.30 -12.57
C SER A 76 -14.49 3.50 -13.75
N GLY A 77 -13.54 2.58 -13.50
CA GLY A 77 -12.79 1.91 -14.57
C GLY A 77 -12.94 0.40 -14.60
N MET A 78 -13.49 -0.25 -13.56
CA MET A 78 -13.48 -1.71 -13.40
C MET A 78 -12.06 -2.32 -13.37
N TRP A 79 -11.05 -1.54 -12.99
CA TRP A 79 -9.66 -2.00 -12.82
C TRP A 79 -9.24 -1.93 -11.37
N GLY A 80 -8.17 -2.65 -11.03
CA GLY A 80 -7.53 -2.59 -9.73
C GLY A 80 -6.14 -1.95 -9.79
N LYS A 81 -5.71 -1.32 -8.70
CA LYS A 81 -4.35 -0.82 -8.54
C LYS A 81 -3.52 -1.75 -7.68
N GLN A 82 -2.33 -2.03 -8.18
CA GLN A 82 -1.35 -2.87 -7.51
C GLN A 82 -0.39 -2.01 -6.69
N ALA A 83 0.28 -2.63 -5.73
CA ALA A 83 1.33 -1.98 -4.95
C ALA A 83 2.54 -2.88 -4.71
N ILE A 84 3.66 -2.22 -4.47
CA ILE A 84 4.92 -2.81 -4.03
C ILE A 84 5.34 -2.16 -2.71
N TRP A 85 5.70 -2.99 -1.73
CA TRP A 85 6.33 -2.54 -0.49
C TRP A 85 7.84 -2.60 -0.66
N GLN A 86 8.48 -1.44 -0.64
CA GLN A 86 9.89 -1.29 -0.98
C GLN A 86 10.79 -1.48 0.24
N THR A 87 12.06 -1.81 0.01
CA THR A 87 13.09 -1.98 1.07
C THR A 87 13.32 -0.73 1.93
N ASP A 88 13.09 0.47 1.41
CA ASP A 88 13.12 1.72 2.17
C ASP A 88 11.88 1.92 3.05
N GLY A 89 10.94 0.98 3.00
CA GLY A 89 9.71 0.94 3.77
C GLY A 89 8.55 1.68 3.12
N LYS A 90 8.70 2.35 1.98
CA LYS A 90 7.58 3.02 1.30
C LYS A 90 6.70 2.01 0.57
N ILE A 91 5.44 2.37 0.34
CA ILE A 91 4.56 1.61 -0.55
C ILE A 91 4.28 2.45 -1.78
N ALA A 92 4.69 1.94 -2.92
CA ALA A 92 4.42 2.54 -4.21
C ALA A 92 3.20 1.90 -4.87
N VAL A 93 2.31 2.73 -5.39
CA VAL A 93 1.19 2.31 -6.23
C VAL A 93 1.72 2.16 -7.65
N ILE A 94 1.45 1.03 -8.28
CA ILE A 94 2.01 0.66 -9.59
C ILE A 94 1.14 1.19 -10.71
N GLY A 95 1.81 1.73 -11.74
CA GLY A 95 1.18 2.20 -12.96
C GLY A 95 0.60 3.60 -12.84
N ASN A 96 -0.17 3.99 -13.84
CA ASN A 96 -0.73 5.33 -13.95
C ASN A 96 -1.86 5.60 -12.94
N MET A 97 -2.13 6.86 -12.64
CA MET A 97 -3.36 7.33 -11.98
C MET A 97 -3.82 8.62 -12.64
N THR A 98 -5.13 8.85 -12.67
CA THR A 98 -5.71 10.08 -13.19
C THR A 98 -6.22 10.94 -12.04
N ASN A 99 -6.14 12.27 -12.20
CA ASN A 99 -6.82 13.18 -11.29
C ASN A 99 -8.32 12.83 -11.21
N GLY A 100 -8.80 12.60 -9.99
CA GLY A 100 -10.17 12.21 -9.70
C GLY A 100 -10.34 10.72 -9.43
N ASP A 101 -9.37 9.87 -9.77
CA ASP A 101 -9.44 8.43 -9.51
C ASP A 101 -9.62 8.17 -8.01
N ARG A 102 -10.67 7.42 -7.68
CA ARG A 102 -10.96 6.97 -6.32
C ARG A 102 -10.57 5.51 -6.16
N CYS A 103 -9.56 5.27 -5.34
CA CYS A 103 -9.02 3.97 -4.97
C CYS A 103 -9.69 3.46 -3.70
N ILE A 104 -10.63 2.53 -3.82
CA ILE A 104 -11.30 1.90 -2.67
C ILE A 104 -10.45 0.73 -2.18
N HIS A 105 -10.04 0.76 -0.91
CA HIS A 105 -9.17 -0.28 -0.35
C HIS A 105 -9.90 -1.62 -0.23
N THR A 106 -9.19 -2.68 -0.60
CA THR A 106 -9.56 -4.07 -0.36
C THR A 106 -8.51 -4.66 0.59
N PRO A 107 -8.85 -4.88 1.88
CA PRO A 107 -7.95 -5.53 2.82
C PRO A 107 -7.47 -6.87 2.28
N LYS A 108 -6.17 -7.16 2.45
CA LYS A 108 -5.56 -8.34 1.86
C LYS A 108 -4.63 -9.03 2.83
N THR A 109 -4.73 -10.36 2.88
CA THR A 109 -3.75 -11.22 3.51
C THR A 109 -2.99 -11.99 2.44
N LEU A 110 -1.66 -12.01 2.52
CA LEU A 110 -0.80 -12.71 1.56
C LEU A 110 0.38 -13.39 2.29
N PRO A 111 0.95 -14.47 1.73
CA PRO A 111 2.12 -15.10 2.34
C PRO A 111 3.32 -14.16 2.34
N ILE A 112 4.18 -14.29 3.35
CA ILE A 112 5.53 -13.71 3.34
C ILE A 112 6.32 -14.41 2.23
N PRO A 113 6.88 -13.66 1.26
CA PRO A 113 7.70 -14.25 0.20
C PRO A 113 8.92 -14.97 0.77
N ASP A 114 9.37 -16.00 0.08
CA ASP A 114 10.47 -16.81 0.57
C ASP A 114 11.78 -16.01 0.70
N GLY A 115 12.55 -16.29 1.75
CA GLY A 115 13.80 -15.58 2.05
C GLY A 115 13.65 -14.13 2.54
N VAL A 116 12.44 -13.56 2.58
CA VAL A 116 12.24 -12.17 3.04
C VAL A 116 12.23 -12.10 4.56
N THR A 117 13.02 -11.18 5.10
CA THR A 117 13.11 -10.86 6.52
C THR A 117 12.65 -9.42 6.80
N PHE A 118 12.42 -9.09 8.08
CA PHE A 118 11.85 -7.81 8.48
C PHE A 118 12.66 -7.20 9.63
N ALA A 119 13.12 -5.96 9.46
CA ALA A 119 13.96 -5.23 10.41
C ALA A 119 13.54 -3.77 10.56
#